data_AF-A0A9X9HYN0-F1
#
_entry.id   AF-A0A9X9HYN0-F1
#
_cell.length_a   1.000
_cell.length_b   1.000
_cell.length_c   1.000
_cell.angle_alpha   90.00
_cell.angle_beta   90.00
_cell.angle_gamma   90.00
#
_symmetry.space_group_name_H-M   'P 1'
#
loop_
_entity.id
_entity.type
_entity.pdbx_description
1 polymer ?
#
loop_
_entity_poly.entity_id
_entity_poly.type
_entity_poly.pdbx_seq_one_letter_code
_entity_poly.pdbx_strand_id
1 'polypeptide(L)'
;MSLKITPQEIENKIDKADYHRVGETTAIVCSLTLKSGFVVIGKAACFSHDIFDEQMGCELAYQDAIRHLWELEAYRLKENAVMQKVEV
;
A
#
# COMPACT_ATOMS: atom_id res chain seq x y z
N MET A 1 -7.95 -21.86 11.00
CA MET A 1 -7.88 -20.48 10.46
C MET A 1 -7.09 -20.53 9.16
N SER A 2 -7.63 -20.02 8.05
CA SER A 2 -6.90 -19.93 6.79
C SER A 2 -5.91 -18.76 6.89
N LEU A 3 -4.62 -19.01 6.66
CA LEU A 3 -3.55 -17.99 6.66
C LEU A 3 -3.34 -17.38 5.27
N LYS A 4 -4.35 -17.44 4.40
CA LYS A 4 -4.26 -16.93 3.04
C LYS A 4 -4.76 -15.50 3.00
N ILE A 5 -3.90 -14.58 2.59
CA ILE A 5 -4.28 -13.22 2.20
C ILE A 5 -4.66 -13.28 0.73
N THR A 6 -5.83 -12.78 0.38
CA THR A 6 -6.26 -12.64 -1.02
C THR A 6 -6.18 -11.17 -1.46
N PRO A 7 -5.96 -10.90 -2.77
CA PRO A 7 -6.00 -9.53 -3.30
C PRO A 7 -7.30 -8.80 -2.97
N GLN A 8 -8.44 -9.50 -3.07
CA GLN A 8 -9.75 -8.94 -2.74
C GLN A 8 -9.87 -8.50 -1.28
N GLU A 9 -9.27 -9.22 -0.33
CA GLU A 9 -9.27 -8.81 1.07
C GLU A 9 -8.45 -7.55 1.32
N ILE A 10 -7.33 -7.41 0.60
CA ILE A 10 -6.48 -6.21 0.66
C ILE A 10 -7.25 -5.02 0.12
N GLU A 11 -7.88 -5.16 -1.05
CA GLU A 11 -8.71 -4.11 -1.64
C GLU A 11 -9.91 -3.76 -0.75
N ASN A 12 -10.56 -4.75 -0.14
CA ASN A 12 -11.68 -4.53 0.77
C ASN A 12 -11.31 -3.75 2.04
N LYS A 13 -10.03 -3.71 2.43
CA LYS A 13 -9.55 -2.93 3.58
C LYS A 13 -9.31 -1.47 3.24
N ILE A 14 -9.21 -1.12 1.95
CA ILE A 14 -8.98 0.25 1.51
C ILE A 14 -10.29 1.03 1.60
N ASP A 15 -10.19 2.23 2.13
CA ASP A 15 -11.30 3.19 2.22
C ASP A 15 -11.19 4.25 1.13
N LYS A 16 -10.00 4.85 1.01
CA LYS A 16 -9.70 5.90 0.03
C LYS A 16 -8.24 5.89 -0.41
N ALA A 17 -8.00 6.37 -1.62
CA ALA A 17 -6.67 6.59 -2.18
C ALA A 17 -6.56 8.06 -2.61
N ASP A 18 -5.61 8.78 -2.01
CA ASP A 18 -5.28 10.16 -2.37
C ASP A 18 -3.92 10.19 -3.08
N TYR A 19 -3.79 11.03 -4.09
CA TYR A 19 -2.56 11.16 -4.87
C TYR A 19 -2.04 12.58 -4.77
N HIS A 20 -0.76 12.70 -4.43
CA HIS A 20 -0.09 13.99 -4.30
C HIS A 20 1.18 14.01 -5.13
N ARG A 21 1.23 14.92 -6.10
CA ARG A 21 2.47 15.24 -6.79
C ARG A 21 3.35 16.12 -5.89
N VAL A 22 4.62 15.76 -5.76
CA VAL A 22 5.56 16.47 -4.88
C VAL A 22 6.09 17.70 -5.62
N GLY A 23 5.45 18.85 -5.44
CA GLY A 23 5.85 20.11 -6.06
C GLY A 23 5.93 20.02 -7.59
N GLU A 24 6.96 20.64 -8.18
CA GLU A 24 7.23 20.59 -9.63
C GLU A 24 8.10 19.38 -10.03
N THR A 25 8.09 18.29 -9.26
CA THR A 25 8.90 17.10 -9.56
C THR A 25 8.12 16.05 -10.36
N THR A 26 8.80 14.97 -10.75
CA THR A 26 8.21 13.77 -11.37
C THR A 26 7.82 12.70 -10.34
N ALA A 27 7.78 13.06 -9.05
CA ALA A 27 7.43 12.15 -7.98
C ALA A 27 5.96 12.30 -7.57
N ILE A 28 5.28 11.16 -7.45
CA ILE A 28 3.90 11.04 -6.99
C ILE A 28 3.89 10.17 -5.73
N VAL A 29 3.14 10.63 -4.74
CA VAL A 29 2.90 9.93 -3.49
C VAL A 29 1.45 9.51 -3.46
N CYS A 30 1.19 8.22 -3.23
CA CYS A 30 -0.14 7.67 -3.01
C CYS A 30 -0.33 7.45 -1.50
N SER A 31 -1.37 8.06 -0.94
CA SER A 31 -1.82 7.84 0.43
C SER A 31 -3.06 6.94 0.42
N LEU A 32 -2.87 5.67 0.77
CA LEU A 32 -3.94 4.70 0.97
C LEU A 32 -4.42 4.76 2.42
N THR A 33 -5.63 5.26 2.62
CA THR A 33 -6.28 5.17 3.93
C THR A 33 -7.08 3.88 4.00
N LEU A 34 -6.84 3.11 5.04
CA LEU A 34 -7.58 1.88 5.33
C LEU A 34 -8.84 2.19 6.14
N LYS A 35 -9.81 1.28 6.11
CA LYS A 35 -11.01 1.32 6.96
C LYS A 35 -10.71 1.34 8.47
N SER A 36 -9.50 0.92 8.87
CA SER A 36 -9.02 1.04 10.24
C SER A 36 -8.57 2.45 10.63
N GLY A 37 -8.52 3.39 9.67
CA GLY A 37 -7.94 4.73 9.83
C GLY A 37 -6.42 4.77 9.71
N PHE A 38 -5.75 3.63 9.52
CA PHE A 38 -4.32 3.58 9.25
C PHE A 38 -4.01 4.04 7.82
N VAL A 39 -2.92 4.76 7.63
CA VAL A 39 -2.51 5.27 6.32
C VAL A 39 -1.24 4.57 5.87
N VAL A 40 -1.31 3.96 4.69
CA VAL A 40 -0.16 3.38 3.98
C VAL A 40 0.25 4.33 2.87
N ILE A 41 1.54 4.62 2.79
CA ILE A 41 2.08 5.56 1.80
C ILE A 41 2.90 4.76 0.80
N GLY A 42 2.60 4.92 -0.48
CA GLY A 42 3.43 4.46 -1.59
C GLY A 42 3.95 5.63 -2.41
N LYS A 43 5.02 5.38 -3.16
CA LYS A 43 5.69 6.42 -3.94
C LYS A 43 6.11 5.90 -5.31
N ALA A 44 6.03 6.79 -6.29
CA ALA A 44 6.64 6.60 -7.60
C ALA A 44 7.47 7.83 -7.93
N ALA A 45 8.65 7.62 -8.50
CA ALA A 45 9.48 8.68 -9.06
C ALA A 45 9.83 8.31 -10.49
N CYS A 46 9.43 9.15 -11.46
CA CYS A 46 9.76 8.95 -12.86
C CYS A 46 11.10 9.61 -13.23
N PHE A 47 11.84 8.98 -14.14
CA PHE A 47 13.23 9.34 -14.47
C PHE A 47 13.39 10.68 -15.23
N SER A 48 12.42 11.09 -16.06
CA SER A 48 12.53 12.31 -16.89
C SER A 48 11.19 13.02 -17.08
N HIS A 49 11.21 14.36 -17.11
CA HIS A 49 10.03 15.22 -17.32
C HIS A 49 9.40 15.03 -18.71
N ASP A 50 10.20 14.83 -19.75
CA ASP A 50 9.75 14.67 -21.15
C ASP A 50 8.90 13.41 -21.40
N ILE A 51 8.98 12.41 -20.53
CA ILE A 51 8.25 11.13 -20.64
C ILE A 51 7.34 10.95 -19.40
N PHE A 52 7.12 12.02 -18.63
CA PHE A 52 6.30 11.94 -17.43
C PHE A 52 4.83 11.75 -17.79
N ASP A 53 4.34 10.53 -17.55
CA ASP A 53 2.93 10.20 -17.59
C ASP A 53 2.39 10.17 -16.15
N GLU A 54 1.56 11.15 -15.82
CA GLU A 54 0.98 11.29 -14.48
C GLU A 54 0.08 10.10 -14.12
N GLN A 55 -0.61 9.51 -15.10
CA GLN A 55 -1.45 8.33 -14.85
C GLN A 55 -0.58 7.12 -14.52
N MET A 56 0.51 6.92 -15.27
CA MET A 56 1.46 5.84 -15.00
C MET A 56 2.14 6.01 -13.64
N GLY A 57 2.49 7.25 -13.26
CA GLY A 57 3.04 7.55 -11.95
C GLY A 57 2.06 7.25 -10.81
N CYS A 58 0.78 7.61 -10.98
CA CYS A 58 -0.27 7.31 -10.01
C CYS A 58 -0.46 5.80 -9.85
N GLU A 59 -0.47 5.05 -10.96
CA GLU A 59 -0.60 3.59 -10.93
C GLU A 59 0.58 2.93 -10.22
N LEU A 60 1.83 3.35 -10.52
CA LEU A 60 3.02 2.84 -9.85
C LEU A 60 3.02 3.16 -8.34
N ALA A 61 2.61 4.37 -7.96
CA ALA A 61 2.53 4.75 -6.56
C ALA A 61 1.45 3.97 -5.80
N TYR A 62 0.32 3.68 -6.47
CA TYR A 62 -0.74 2.83 -5.92
C TYR A 62 -0.25 1.39 -5.74
N GLN A 63 0.40 0.80 -6.75
CA GLN A 63 0.95 -0.55 -6.67
C GLN A 63 1.98 -0.69 -5.55
N ASP A 64 2.84 0.32 -5.36
CA ASP A 64 3.80 0.38 -4.24
C ASP A 64 3.09 0.44 -2.88
N ALA A 65 2.05 1.27 -2.76
CA ALA A 65 1.25 1.38 -1.54
C ALA A 65 0.51 0.05 -1.22
N ILE A 66 -0.02 -0.64 -2.23
CA ILE A 66 -0.63 -1.97 -2.08
C ILE A 66 0.41 -2.99 -1.61
N ARG A 67 1.61 -2.97 -2.19
CA ARG A 67 2.70 -3.88 -1.78
C ARG A 67 3.05 -3.69 -0.30
N HIS A 68 3.15 -2.44 0.16
CA HIS A 68 3.37 -2.16 1.58
C HIS A 68 2.21 -2.65 2.46
N LEU A 69 0.98 -2.49 2.02
CA LEU A 69 -0.19 -3.03 2.72
C LEU A 69 -0.14 -4.57 2.84
N TRP A 70 0.29 -5.26 1.79
CA TRP A 70 0.52 -6.71 1.82
C TRP A 70 1.57 -7.12 2.85
N GLU A 71 2.70 -6.41 2.90
CA GLU A 71 3.76 -6.67 3.89
C GLU A 71 3.25 -6.52 5.33
N LEU A 72 2.46 -5.47 5.59
CA LEU A 72 1.85 -5.23 6.90
C LEU A 72 0.84 -6.32 7.28
N GLU A 73 0.00 -6.75 6.35
CA GLU A 73 -0.97 -7.83 6.61
C GLU A 73 -0.29 -9.17 6.83
N ALA A 74 0.78 -9.47 6.07
CA ALA A 74 1.58 -10.67 6.30
C ALA A 74 2.26 -10.66 7.67
N TYR A 75 2.81 -9.51 8.09
CA TYR A 75 3.37 -9.33 9.42
C TYR A 75 2.30 -9.53 10.51
N ARG A 76 1.13 -8.89 10.39
CA ARG A 76 0.01 -9.03 11.33
C ARG A 76 -0.43 -10.48 11.50
N LEU A 77 -0.59 -11.22 10.39
CA LEU A 77 -0.99 -12.63 10.44
C LEU A 77 0.08 -13.50 11.10
N LYS A 78 1.36 -13.25 10.80
CA LYS A 78 2.46 -14.00 11.39
C LYS A 78 2.59 -13.74 12.88
N GLU A 79 2.46 -12.47 13.30
CA GLU A 79 2.50 -12.08 14.71
C GLU A 79 1.37 -12.74 15.51
N ASN A 80 0.14 -12.69 15.00
CA ASN A 80 -1.01 -13.35 15.62
C ASN A 80 -0.84 -14.88 15.71
N ALA A 81 -0.22 -15.50 14.71
CA ALA A 81 0.05 -16.93 14.72
C ALA A 81 1.16 -17.32 15.71
N VAL A 82 2.11 -16.42 16.02
CA VAL A 82 3.13 -16.63 17.05
C VAL A 82 2.52 -16.46 18.45
N MET A 83 1.70 -15.43 18.67
CA MET A 83 1.05 -15.19 19.96
C MET A 83 0.18 -16.38 20.40
N GLN A 84 -0.47 -17.08 19.47
CA GLN A 84 -1.25 -18.30 19.75
C GLN A 84 -0.39 -19.52 20.14
N LYS A 85 0.93 -19.49 19.97
CA LYS A 85 1.85 -20.57 20.37
C LYS A 85 2.49 -20.34 21.74
N VAL A 86 2.28 -19.18 22.35
CA VAL A 86 2.90 -18.81 23.64
C VAL A 86 2.02 -19.22 24.84
N GLU A 87 0.79 -19.68 24.60
CA GLU A 87 -0.07 -20.28 25.63
C GLU A 87 0.08 -21.82 25.66
N VAL A 88 1.22 -22.32 26.14
CA VAL A 88 1.38 -23.70 26.69
C VAL A 88 2.33 -23.67 27.88
#